data_AF-A0A921AYB2-F1
#
_entry.id   AF-A0A921AYB2-F1
#
_cell.length_a   1.000
_cell.length_b   1.000
_cell.length_c   1.000
_cell.angle_alpha   90.00
_cell.angle_beta   90.00
_cell.angle_gamma   90.00
#
_symmetry.space_group_name_H-M   'P 1'
#
loop_
_entity.id
_entity.type
_entity.pdbx_description
1 polymer ?
#
loop_
_entity_poly.entity_id
_entity_poly.type
_entity_poly.pdbx_seq_one_letter_code
_entity_poly.pdbx_strand_id
1 'polypeptide(L)'
;MRKYAALLLGVWMMVAATVPARAKDIPFHEEVLGEINIRVVSLVEKDLNAAILRTSTEAQKAAVSRFYPEGAVRNVLNVLLLRLPGAVALVDTGFDWAAGEMDAALLAVGLTPEDVTHVVITHAHGDHVGGAHQGRQGGFSPGNGAFFR
;
A
#
# COMPACT_ATOMS: atom_id res chain seq x y z
N MET A 1 23.89 45.20 7.08
CA MET A 1 23.86 43.73 7.31
C MET A 1 22.65 43.23 8.12
N ARG A 2 21.93 44.06 8.88
CA ARG A 2 20.75 43.63 9.69
C ARG A 2 19.40 43.46 8.95
N LYS A 3 19.26 43.91 7.70
CA LYS A 3 17.98 43.85 6.96
C LYS A 3 17.73 42.53 6.22
N TYR A 4 18.76 41.71 6.01
CA TYR A 4 18.63 40.39 5.36
C TYR A 4 18.28 39.27 6.35
N ALA A 5 18.55 39.46 7.64
CA ALA A 5 18.23 38.47 8.67
C ALA A 5 16.70 38.31 8.88
N ALA A 6 15.92 39.37 8.70
CA ALA A 6 14.47 39.33 8.84
C ALA A 6 13.77 38.64 7.65
N LEU A 7 14.34 38.72 6.44
CA LEU A 7 13.79 38.02 5.27
C LEU A 7 14.05 36.50 5.33
N LEU A 8 15.19 36.08 5.89
CA LEU A 8 15.51 34.66 6.04
C LEU A 8 14.68 33.96 7.13
N LEU A 9 14.29 34.67 8.19
CA LEU A 9 13.36 34.13 9.20
C LEU A 9 11.93 33.95 8.66
N GLY A 10 11.48 34.84 7.78
CA GLY A 10 10.13 34.78 7.17
C GLY A 10 9.97 33.63 6.17
N VAL A 11 11.01 33.31 5.40
CA VAL A 11 11.00 32.17 4.46
C VAL A 11 11.08 30.83 5.19
N TRP A 12 11.74 30.77 6.36
CA TRP A 12 11.81 29.55 7.16
C TRP A 12 10.49 29.19 7.86
N MET A 13 9.65 30.17 8.22
CA MET A 13 8.32 29.87 8.80
C MET A 13 7.29 29.40 7.75
N MET A 14 7.51 29.65 6.45
CA MET A 14 6.61 29.16 5.40
C MET A 14 6.88 27.73 4.93
N VAL A 15 7.99 27.11 5.33
CA VAL A 15 8.28 25.68 5.05
C VAL A 15 7.73 24.76 6.16
N ALA A 16 7.14 25.32 7.22
CA ALA A 16 6.45 24.54 8.26
C ALA A 16 4.98 24.21 7.91
N ALA A 17 4.53 24.51 6.69
CA ALA A 17 3.22 24.10 6.21
C ALA A 17 3.30 22.68 5.62
N THR A 18 2.47 21.79 6.18
CA THR A 18 2.14 20.44 5.68
C THR A 18 3.11 19.30 6.04
N VAL A 19 3.34 19.10 7.34
CA VAL A 19 3.51 17.72 7.82
C VAL A 19 2.09 17.15 7.93
N PRO A 20 1.62 16.29 7.01
CA PRO A 20 0.34 15.65 7.21
C PRO A 20 0.41 14.90 8.54
N ALA A 21 -0.72 14.87 9.26
CA ALA A 21 -0.88 14.06 10.45
C ALA A 21 -0.30 12.69 10.14
N ARG A 22 0.73 12.29 10.90
CA ARG A 22 1.48 11.06 10.68
C ARG A 22 0.46 9.92 10.61
N ALA A 23 0.14 9.48 9.40
CA ALA A 23 -0.62 8.25 9.21
C ALA A 23 0.13 7.17 10.00
N LYS A 24 -0.59 6.21 10.59
CA LYS A 24 0.09 5.04 11.20
C LYS A 24 1.19 4.61 10.26
N ASP A 25 2.43 4.51 10.74
CA ASP A 25 3.58 4.20 9.90
C ASP A 25 3.29 2.85 9.20
N ILE A 26 2.89 2.87 7.92
CA ILE A 26 2.60 1.68 7.14
C ILE A 26 3.93 0.97 6.91
N PRO A 27 4.12 -0.28 7.38
CA PRO A 27 5.38 -0.97 7.19
C PRO A 27 5.69 -1.17 5.71
N PHE A 28 6.94 -0.96 5.33
CA PHE A 28 7.39 -1.20 3.97
C PHE A 28 8.84 -1.69 3.93
N HIS A 29 9.17 -2.38 2.84
CA HIS A 29 10.54 -2.61 2.40
C HIS A 29 10.76 -1.88 1.08
N GLU A 30 11.89 -1.22 0.91
CA GLU A 30 12.22 -0.50 -0.31
C GLU A 30 13.57 -0.93 -0.87
N GLU A 31 13.59 -1.17 -2.18
CA GLU A 31 14.78 -1.50 -2.95
C GLU A 31 14.80 -0.69 -4.24
N VAL A 32 15.99 -0.41 -4.76
CA VAL A 32 16.17 0.26 -6.04
C VAL A 32 16.85 -0.71 -7.01
N LEU A 33 16.21 -0.94 -8.16
CA LEU A 33 16.74 -1.77 -9.25
C LEU A 33 16.90 -0.91 -10.50
N GLY A 34 18.12 -0.44 -10.76
CA GLY A 34 18.37 0.55 -11.81
C GLY A 34 17.64 1.86 -11.52
N GLU A 35 16.75 2.27 -12.42
CA GLU A 35 15.93 3.49 -12.27
C GLU A 35 14.57 3.23 -11.59
N ILE A 36 14.30 1.99 -11.21
CA ILE A 36 13.03 1.57 -10.62
C ILE A 36 13.18 1.58 -9.10
N ASN A 37 12.37 2.38 -8.42
CA ASN A 37 12.16 2.23 -6.99
C ASN A 37 11.00 1.24 -6.75
N ILE A 38 11.28 0.17 -6.03
CA ILE A 38 10.35 -0.90 -5.68
C ILE A 38 10.07 -0.80 -4.18
N ARG A 39 8.82 -0.50 -3.82
CA ARG A 39 8.38 -0.51 -2.43
C ARG A 39 7.34 -1.60 -2.22
N VAL A 40 7.65 -2.58 -1.39
CA VAL A 40 6.67 -3.53 -0.86
C VAL A 40 5.98 -2.88 0.33
N VAL A 41 4.68 -2.67 0.24
CA VAL A 41 3.86 -2.01 1.26
C VAL A 41 2.99 -3.07 1.94
N SER A 42 3.12 -3.21 3.25
CA SER A 42 2.30 -4.11 4.07
C SER A 42 1.09 -3.35 4.61
N LEU A 43 0.00 -3.33 3.84
CA LEU A 43 -1.20 -2.54 4.16
C LEU A 43 -1.82 -2.97 5.48
N VAL A 44 -2.00 -4.29 5.67
CA VAL A 44 -2.71 -4.86 6.82
C VAL A 44 -2.08 -6.17 7.23
N GLU A 45 -1.92 -6.37 8.52
CA GLU A 45 -1.60 -7.67 9.11
C GLU A 45 -2.83 -8.22 9.84
N LYS A 46 -3.18 -9.47 9.56
CA LYS A 46 -4.34 -10.14 10.16
C LYS A 46 -4.13 -11.63 10.23
N ASP A 47 -4.49 -12.24 11.36
CA ASP A 47 -4.57 -13.68 11.47
C ASP A 47 -5.81 -14.20 10.73
N LEU A 48 -5.58 -15.17 9.85
CA LEU A 48 -6.62 -15.90 9.15
C LEU A 48 -6.83 -17.25 9.81
N ASN A 49 -8.07 -17.77 9.75
CA ASN A 49 -8.32 -19.13 10.19
C ASN A 49 -7.58 -20.12 9.27
N ALA A 50 -6.82 -21.04 9.85
CA ALA A 50 -6.02 -22.03 9.10
C ALA A 50 -6.86 -22.95 8.20
N ALA A 51 -8.18 -23.02 8.40
CA ALA A 51 -9.10 -23.69 7.48
C ALA A 51 -9.05 -23.14 6.04
N ILE A 52 -8.52 -21.92 5.83
CA ILE A 52 -8.27 -21.35 4.51
C ILE A 52 -7.33 -22.20 3.64
N LEU A 53 -6.49 -23.04 4.26
CA LEU A 53 -5.58 -23.95 3.54
C LEU A 53 -6.31 -25.16 2.91
N ARG A 54 -7.62 -25.30 3.14
CA ARG A 54 -8.53 -26.28 2.50
C ARG A 54 -7.96 -27.71 2.42
N THR A 55 -7.49 -28.23 3.54
CA THR A 55 -6.97 -29.60 3.63
C THR A 55 -8.05 -30.64 3.35
N SER A 56 -7.74 -31.66 2.55
CA SER A 56 -8.67 -32.75 2.21
C SER A 56 -8.25 -34.14 2.70
N THR A 57 -7.01 -34.29 3.18
CA THR A 57 -6.46 -35.56 3.68
C THR A 57 -6.00 -35.46 5.13
N GLU A 58 -5.95 -36.58 5.86
CA GLU A 58 -5.44 -36.61 7.24
C GLU A 58 -3.98 -36.16 7.34
N ALA A 59 -3.16 -36.51 6.34
CA ALA A 59 -1.77 -36.04 6.28
C ALA A 59 -1.67 -34.51 6.17
N GLN A 60 -2.52 -33.88 5.35
CA GLN A 60 -2.57 -32.42 5.25
C GLN A 60 -3.10 -31.77 6.53
N LYS A 61 -4.14 -32.35 7.17
CA LYS A 61 -4.65 -31.86 8.45
C LYS A 61 -3.56 -31.91 9.52
N ALA A 62 -2.84 -33.03 9.63
CA ALA A 62 -1.73 -33.18 10.57
C ALA A 62 -0.60 -32.17 10.30
N ALA A 63 -0.28 -31.92 9.02
CA ALA A 63 0.69 -30.89 8.66
C ALA A 63 0.24 -29.49 9.08
N VAL A 64 -1.02 -29.11 8.79
CA VAL A 64 -1.56 -27.81 9.18
C VAL A 64 -1.58 -27.65 10.70
N SER A 65 -2.04 -28.64 11.45
CA SER A 65 -2.03 -28.59 12.93
C SER A 65 -0.61 -28.51 13.50
N ARG A 66 0.39 -29.07 12.83
CA ARG A 66 1.79 -28.98 13.25
C ARG A 66 2.37 -27.57 13.06
N PHE A 67 2.09 -26.92 11.92
CA PHE A 67 2.61 -25.58 11.63
C PHE A 67 1.78 -24.45 12.22
N TYR A 68 0.49 -24.68 12.43
CA TYR A 68 -0.49 -23.71 12.95
C TYR A 68 -1.26 -24.32 14.12
N PRO A 69 -0.60 -24.62 15.25
CA PRO A 69 -1.22 -25.30 16.39
C PRO A 69 -2.36 -24.49 17.02
N GLU A 70 -2.34 -23.17 16.87
CA GLU A 70 -3.38 -22.24 17.34
C GLU A 70 -4.54 -22.10 16.34
N GLY A 71 -4.47 -22.76 15.18
CA GLY A 71 -5.49 -22.66 14.13
C GLY A 71 -5.50 -21.31 13.40
N ALA A 72 -4.46 -20.50 13.57
CA ALA A 72 -4.30 -19.19 12.95
C ALA A 72 -3.09 -19.14 12.01
N VAL A 73 -3.25 -18.51 10.86
CA VAL A 73 -2.19 -18.20 9.89
C VAL A 73 -1.97 -16.70 9.90
N ARG A 74 -0.81 -16.25 10.38
CA ARG A 74 -0.42 -14.84 10.29
C ARG A 74 -0.30 -14.45 8.82
N ASN A 75 -1.18 -13.55 8.38
CA ASN A 75 -1.21 -13.08 6.99
C ASN A 75 -0.92 -11.58 6.94
N VAL A 76 -0.12 -11.17 5.96
CA VAL A 76 0.18 -9.77 5.68
C VAL A 76 -0.25 -9.48 4.25
N LEU A 77 -1.14 -8.51 4.09
CA LEU A 77 -1.57 -8.02 2.80
C LEU A 77 -0.50 -7.08 2.23
N ASN A 78 0.23 -7.58 1.24
CA ASN A 78 1.27 -6.81 0.57
C ASN A 78 0.81 -6.36 -0.81
N VAL A 79 1.13 -5.11 -1.13
CA VAL A 79 1.06 -4.55 -2.49
C VAL A 79 2.43 -4.00 -2.88
N LEU A 80 2.71 -3.88 -4.16
CA LEU A 80 3.94 -3.23 -4.61
C LEU A 80 3.63 -1.88 -5.22
N LEU A 81 4.38 -0.87 -4.79
CA LEU A 81 4.45 0.44 -5.41
C LEU A 81 5.76 0.54 -6.20
N LEU A 82 5.63 0.66 -7.51
CA LEU A 82 6.74 0.83 -8.44
C LEU A 82 6.78 2.29 -8.90
N ARG A 83 7.91 2.96 -8.70
CA ARG A 83 8.14 4.32 -9.21
C ARG A 83 9.27 4.28 -10.22
N LEU A 84 8.96 4.63 -11.47
CA LEU A 84 9.84 4.62 -12.63
C LEU A 84 9.84 6.01 -13.28
N PRO A 85 10.82 6.32 -14.14
CA PRO A 85 10.75 7.52 -14.97
C PRO A 85 9.45 7.53 -15.80
N GLY A 86 8.59 8.52 -15.53
CA GLY A 86 7.33 8.72 -16.24
C GLY A 86 6.18 7.77 -15.86
N ALA A 87 6.36 6.89 -14.86
CA ALA A 87 5.28 6.00 -14.42
C ALA A 87 5.32 5.73 -12.91
N VAL A 88 4.13 5.69 -12.33
CA VAL A 88 3.86 5.14 -11.00
C VAL A 88 2.89 3.97 -11.20
N ALA A 89 3.30 2.78 -10.79
CA ALA A 89 2.49 1.57 -10.94
C ALA A 89 2.23 0.90 -9.59
N LEU A 90 1.03 0.35 -9.43
CA LEU A 90 0.71 -0.57 -8.35
C LEU A 90 0.62 -2.00 -8.87
N VAL A 91 1.15 -2.96 -8.13
CA VAL A 91 0.82 -4.37 -8.26
C VAL A 91 -0.14 -4.74 -7.15
N ASP A 92 -1.37 -5.05 -7.52
CA ASP A 92 -2.54 -5.20 -6.66
C ASP A 92 -2.93 -3.94 -5.88
N THR A 93 -4.14 -3.93 -5.33
CA THR A 93 -4.75 -2.75 -4.69
C THR A 93 -5.27 -3.01 -3.28
N GLY A 94 -5.13 -4.24 -2.77
CA GLY A 94 -5.67 -4.61 -1.47
C GLY A 94 -7.17 -4.85 -1.47
N PHE A 95 -7.74 -5.02 -0.27
CA PHE A 95 -9.19 -5.02 -0.05
C PHE A 95 -9.78 -3.61 -0.14
N ASP A 96 -11.09 -3.53 -0.39
CA ASP A 96 -11.87 -2.28 -0.38
C ASP A 96 -11.82 -1.56 0.98
N TRP A 97 -11.84 -2.33 2.06
CA TRP A 97 -11.73 -1.81 3.43
C TRP A 97 -10.30 -1.43 3.84
N ALA A 98 -9.28 -1.73 3.02
CA ALA A 98 -7.88 -1.34 3.23
C ALA A 98 -7.49 -0.06 2.43
N ALA A 99 -8.47 0.62 1.84
CA ALA A 99 -8.25 1.79 1.01
C ALA A 99 -7.55 2.94 1.77
N GLY A 100 -7.88 3.12 3.06
CA GLY A 100 -7.25 4.17 3.88
C GLY A 100 -5.75 3.91 4.13
N GLU A 101 -5.37 2.64 4.30
CA GLU A 101 -3.97 2.22 4.41
C GLU A 101 -3.22 2.42 3.09
N MET A 102 -3.87 2.19 1.94
CA MET A 102 -3.30 2.48 0.63
C MET A 102 -3.07 3.99 0.43
N ASP A 103 -4.07 4.81 0.74
CA ASP A 103 -3.96 6.28 0.65
C ASP A 103 -2.84 6.80 1.57
N ALA A 104 -2.73 6.25 2.78
CA ALA A 104 -1.65 6.55 3.71
C ALA A 104 -0.27 6.15 3.16
N ALA A 105 -0.16 4.98 2.51
CA ALA A 105 1.09 4.49 1.93
C ALA A 105 1.57 5.35 0.75
N LEU A 106 0.66 5.82 -0.10
CA LEU A 106 0.95 6.75 -1.20
C LEU A 106 1.37 8.12 -0.66
N LEU A 107 0.61 8.65 0.31
CA LEU A 107 0.91 9.94 0.91
C LEU A 107 2.27 9.95 1.62
N ALA A 108 2.66 8.84 2.25
CA ALA A 108 3.97 8.67 2.89
C ALA A 108 5.15 8.80 1.91
N VAL A 109 4.89 8.77 0.60
CA VAL A 109 5.89 8.91 -0.46
C VAL A 109 5.62 10.12 -1.37
N GLY A 110 4.69 10.99 -0.94
CA GLY A 110 4.34 12.24 -1.63
C GLY A 110 3.44 12.05 -2.84
N LEU A 111 2.72 10.92 -2.93
CA LEU A 111 1.80 10.60 -4.03
C LEU A 111 0.34 10.63 -3.56
N THR A 112 -0.56 10.86 -4.51
CA THR A 112 -2.01 10.64 -4.36
C THR A 112 -2.46 9.48 -5.27
N PRO A 113 -3.69 8.96 -5.11
CA PRO A 113 -4.23 7.94 -6.01
C PRO A 113 -4.21 8.36 -7.49
N GLU A 114 -4.37 9.66 -7.78
CA GLU A 114 -4.34 10.21 -9.13
C GLU A 114 -2.95 10.13 -9.79
N ASP A 115 -1.88 10.08 -9.00
CA ASP A 115 -0.51 9.92 -9.52
C ASP A 115 -0.26 8.49 -10.02
N VAL A 116 -1.07 7.52 -9.61
CA VAL A 116 -0.96 6.11 -10.05
C VAL A 116 -1.37 6.02 -11.51
N THR A 117 -0.38 5.82 -12.37
CA THR A 117 -0.54 5.72 -13.83
C THR A 117 -0.91 4.33 -14.33
N HIS A 118 -0.62 3.28 -13.55
CA HIS A 118 -0.85 1.89 -13.96
C HIS A 118 -1.23 1.02 -12.75
N VAL A 119 -2.14 0.08 -12.95
CA VAL A 119 -2.47 -0.97 -11.98
C VAL A 119 -2.36 -2.33 -12.65
N VAL A 120 -1.47 -3.17 -12.11
CA VAL A 120 -1.28 -4.57 -12.52
C VAL A 120 -1.95 -5.46 -11.48
N ILE A 121 -2.98 -6.18 -11.89
CA ILE A 121 -3.68 -7.13 -11.01
C ILE A 121 -3.09 -8.52 -11.22
N THR A 122 -2.63 -9.15 -10.16
CA THR A 122 -2.10 -10.53 -10.21
C THR A 122 -3.22 -11.54 -10.45
N HIS A 123 -4.34 -11.37 -9.76
CA HIS A 123 -5.57 -12.14 -9.93
C HIS A 123 -6.78 -11.45 -9.29
N ALA A 124 -7.99 -11.96 -9.54
CA ALA A 124 -9.25 -11.27 -9.24
C ALA A 124 -9.91 -11.68 -7.90
N HIS A 125 -9.13 -11.91 -6.83
CA HIS A 125 -9.70 -12.03 -5.48
C HIS A 125 -9.86 -10.65 -4.82
N GLY A 126 -10.77 -10.57 -3.84
CA GLY A 126 -11.12 -9.31 -3.17
C GLY A 126 -9.95 -8.63 -2.47
N ASP A 127 -8.95 -9.37 -2.02
CA ASP A 127 -7.69 -8.87 -1.45
C ASP A 127 -6.76 -8.22 -2.47
N HIS A 128 -7.03 -8.36 -3.76
CA HIS A 128 -6.17 -7.81 -4.82
C HIS A 128 -6.88 -6.70 -5.60
N VAL A 129 -8.17 -6.87 -5.90
CA VAL A 129 -8.97 -5.92 -6.70
C VAL A 129 -9.90 -5.05 -5.86
N GLY A 130 -9.96 -5.26 -4.55
CA GLY A 130 -10.91 -4.57 -3.68
C GLY A 130 -10.68 -3.06 -3.66
N GLY A 131 -9.43 -2.62 -3.51
CA GLY A 131 -9.07 -1.21 -3.51
C GLY A 131 -9.36 -0.51 -4.84
N ALA A 132 -9.26 -1.23 -5.97
CA ALA A 132 -9.61 -0.73 -7.29
C ALA A 132 -11.11 -0.44 -7.49
N HIS A 133 -11.98 -0.94 -6.62
CA HIS A 133 -13.42 -1.00 -6.88
C HIS A 133 -14.23 0.24 -6.43
N GLN A 134 -13.63 1.33 -5.93
CA GLN A 134 -14.42 2.42 -5.35
C GLN A 134 -15.02 3.40 -6.39
N GLY A 135 -16.29 3.13 -6.75
CA GLY A 135 -17.16 4.05 -7.48
C GLY A 135 -18.21 4.80 -6.63
N ARG A 136 -18.33 4.61 -5.30
CA ARG A 136 -19.43 5.23 -4.52
C ARG A 136 -19.22 5.64 -3.05
N GLN A 137 -18.12 5.34 -2.36
CA GLN A 137 -18.03 5.57 -0.90
C GLN A 137 -16.62 5.96 -0.37
N GLY A 138 -15.84 6.76 -1.11
CA GLY A 138 -14.74 7.55 -0.51
C GLY A 138 -13.44 6.83 -0.09
N GLY A 139 -12.96 5.86 -0.86
CA GLY A 139 -11.63 5.25 -0.69
C GLY A 139 -10.84 5.23 -2.01
N PHE A 140 -9.52 4.96 -1.93
CA PHE A 140 -8.56 4.79 -3.02
C PHE A 140 -9.21 4.50 -4.38
N SER A 141 -8.98 5.38 -5.36
CA SER A 141 -9.42 5.20 -6.73
C SER A 141 -8.30 5.68 -7.63
N PRO A 142 -7.61 4.78 -8.37
CA PRO A 142 -6.56 5.22 -9.25
C PRO A 142 -7.18 6.05 -10.38
N GLY A 143 -6.43 7.01 -10.92
CA GLY A 143 -6.94 7.88 -11.99
C GLY A 143 -7.54 7.08 -13.16
N ASN A 144 -8.55 7.63 -13.84
CA ASN A 144 -9.33 6.98 -14.91
C ASN A 144 -8.52 6.35 -16.08
N GLY A 145 -7.20 6.55 -16.14
CA GLY A 145 -6.29 5.94 -17.13
C GLY A 145 -5.41 4.81 -16.59
N ALA A 146 -5.56 4.39 -15.32
CA ALA A 146 -4.62 3.49 -14.66
C ALA A 146 -4.88 2.00 -14.92
N PHE A 147 -6.10 1.62 -15.30
CA PHE A 147 -6.38 0.27 -15.80
C PHE A 147 -6.07 0.23 -17.29
N PHE A 148 -5.35 -0.82 -17.71
CA PHE A 148 -4.88 -1.06 -19.08
C PHE A 148 -5.87 -0.52 -20.14
N ARG A 149 -5.37 0.33 -21.03
CA ARG A 149 -6.00 0.62 -22.33
C ARG A 149 -5.68 -0.49 -23.32
#